data_AF-A0A3M0VZ42-F1
#
_entry.id   AF-A0A3M0VZ42-F1
#
_cell.length_a   1.000
_cell.length_b   1.000
_cell.length_c   1.000
_cell.angle_alpha   90.00
_cell.angle_beta   90.00
_cell.angle_gamma   90.00
#
_symmetry.space_group_name_H-M   'P 1'
#
loop_
_entity.id
_entity.type
_entity.pdbx_description
1 polymer ?
#
loop_
_entity_poly.entity_id
_entity_poly.type
_entity_poly.pdbx_seq_one_letter_code
_entity_poly.pdbx_strand_id
1 'polypeptide(L)'
;MPQRESASPSPPPEAPTANTAGPRAARLQKVFAGALSSSIQSNSYANFSACFPTPAKYCPTALEGVWKQLNQRLEDECKRDFDKILEERAVVAGLNQWDALIEDARRRRDRSTGEPPGRPMHSLGADELYTARLTPFLQQAHTELEGKLGESQRENERMVSTIQQQQHDIESLMSKIEAVVKDLEGSVEAMTAGDENTAQALKTDLWAIEQEVAATKAQ
;
A
#
# COMPACT_ATOMS: atom_id res chain seq x y z
N MET A 1 -4.62 -44.39 -30.67
CA MET A 1 -4.15 -43.99 -29.33
C MET A 1 -5.08 -42.89 -28.84
N PRO A 2 -6.02 -43.13 -27.91
CA PRO A 2 -6.88 -42.07 -27.40
C PRO A 2 -6.16 -41.24 -26.34
N GLN A 3 -6.15 -39.93 -26.49
CA GLN A 3 -5.62 -38.97 -25.53
C GLN A 3 -6.53 -38.91 -24.30
N ARG A 4 -5.98 -39.15 -23.12
CA ARG A 4 -6.65 -38.92 -21.84
C ARG A 4 -6.69 -37.42 -21.58
N GLU A 5 -7.90 -36.90 -21.46
CA GLU A 5 -8.19 -35.53 -21.02
C GLU A 5 -7.63 -35.31 -19.61
N SER A 6 -6.90 -34.20 -19.48
CA SER A 6 -6.25 -33.75 -18.26
C SER A 6 -7.31 -33.36 -17.22
N ALA A 7 -7.38 -34.10 -16.12
CA ALA A 7 -8.21 -33.74 -14.97
C ALA A 7 -7.69 -32.43 -14.35
N SER A 8 -8.57 -31.43 -14.25
CA SER A 8 -8.32 -30.13 -13.60
C SER A 8 -7.92 -30.32 -12.13
N PRO A 9 -6.85 -29.66 -11.62
CA PRO A 9 -6.47 -29.77 -10.22
C PRO A 9 -7.48 -29.05 -9.31
N SER A 10 -7.91 -29.74 -8.25
CA SER A 10 -8.82 -29.21 -7.23
C SER A 10 -8.37 -27.85 -6.67
N PRO A 11 -9.31 -26.94 -6.34
CA PRO A 11 -8.95 -25.66 -5.74
C PRO A 11 -8.27 -25.85 -4.37
N PRO A 12 -7.34 -24.97 -3.99
CA PRO A 12 -6.67 -25.03 -2.69
C PRO A 12 -7.70 -24.95 -1.54
N PRO A 13 -7.45 -25.61 -0.40
CA PRO A 13 -8.33 -25.56 0.76
C PRO A 13 -8.55 -24.11 1.21
N GLU A 14 -9.81 -23.76 1.49
CA GLU A 14 -10.21 -22.42 1.94
C GLU A 14 -9.37 -22.00 3.15
N ALA A 15 -8.87 -20.75 3.11
CA ALA A 15 -8.08 -20.20 4.19
C ALA A 15 -8.88 -20.24 5.50
N PRO A 16 -8.28 -20.63 6.63
CA PRO A 16 -8.98 -20.73 7.92
C PRO A 16 -9.64 -19.39 8.25
N THR A 17 -10.97 -19.37 8.30
CA THR A 17 -11.71 -18.17 8.71
C THR A 17 -11.45 -17.91 10.20
N ALA A 18 -11.60 -16.65 10.64
CA ALA A 18 -11.38 -16.27 12.05
C ALA A 18 -12.22 -17.09 13.06
N ASN A 19 -13.32 -17.69 12.60
CA ASN A 19 -14.26 -18.48 13.39
C ASN A 19 -13.96 -19.99 13.36
N THR A 20 -13.04 -20.45 12.52
CA THR A 20 -12.62 -21.86 12.51
C THR A 20 -11.77 -22.13 13.76
N ALA A 21 -12.10 -23.17 14.51
CA ALA A 21 -11.38 -23.50 15.74
C ALA A 21 -9.90 -23.81 15.48
N GLY A 22 -9.01 -22.93 15.93
CA GLY A 22 -7.57 -23.17 15.95
C GLY A 22 -7.17 -24.22 17.00
N PRO A 23 -5.88 -24.57 17.10
CA PRO A 23 -5.41 -25.66 17.95
C PRO A 23 -5.77 -25.45 19.43
N ARG A 24 -5.76 -24.21 19.90
CA ARG A 24 -6.12 -23.87 21.27
C ARG A 24 -7.62 -23.84 21.51
N ALA A 25 -8.39 -23.28 20.58
CA ALA A 25 -9.85 -23.28 20.65
C ALA A 25 -10.39 -24.73 20.66
N ALA A 26 -9.85 -25.60 19.82
CA ALA A 26 -10.18 -27.02 19.79
C ALA A 26 -9.82 -27.73 21.10
N ARG A 27 -8.69 -27.39 21.72
CA ARG A 27 -8.32 -27.92 23.04
C ARG A 27 -9.28 -27.47 24.13
N LEU A 28 -9.70 -26.20 24.12
CA LEU A 28 -10.68 -25.68 25.09
C LEU A 28 -12.00 -26.45 24.99
N GLN A 29 -12.52 -26.62 23.78
CA GLN A 29 -13.74 -27.41 23.52
C GLN A 29 -13.59 -28.86 23.99
N LYS A 30 -12.44 -29.49 23.70
CA LYS A 30 -12.15 -30.86 24.14
C LYS A 30 -12.12 -31.00 25.66
N VAL A 31 -11.50 -30.05 26.36
CA VAL A 31 -11.43 -30.04 27.83
C VAL A 31 -12.83 -29.86 28.42
N PHE A 32 -13.63 -28.96 27.87
CA PHE A 32 -15.01 -28.77 28.30
C PHE A 32 -15.86 -30.04 28.12
N ALA A 33 -15.82 -30.66 26.94
CA ALA A 33 -16.56 -31.89 26.66
C ALA A 33 -16.11 -33.06 27.58
N GLY A 34 -14.81 -33.15 27.86
CA GLY A 34 -14.27 -34.14 28.79
C GLY A 34 -14.70 -33.89 30.24
N ALA A 35 -14.70 -32.64 30.69
CA ALA A 35 -15.14 -32.27 32.03
C ALA A 35 -16.64 -32.51 32.22
N LEU A 36 -17.47 -32.10 31.25
CA LEU A 36 -18.91 -32.29 31.29
C LEU A 36 -19.29 -33.79 31.32
N SER A 37 -18.67 -34.59 30.44
CA SER A 37 -18.93 -36.04 30.43
C SER A 37 -18.51 -36.72 31.74
N SER A 38 -17.36 -36.34 32.30
CA SER A 38 -16.90 -36.83 33.61
C SER A 38 -17.86 -36.46 34.74
N SER A 39 -18.35 -35.21 34.77
CA SER A 39 -19.33 -34.75 35.76
C SER A 39 -20.66 -35.50 35.67
N ILE A 40 -21.17 -35.75 34.45
CA ILE A 40 -22.41 -36.51 34.24
C ILE A 40 -22.22 -37.98 34.63
N GLN A 41 -21.08 -38.59 34.29
CA GLN A 41 -20.78 -39.98 34.64
C GLN A 41 -20.62 -40.20 36.15
N SER A 42 -20.14 -39.20 36.88
CA SER A 42 -20.06 -39.24 38.35
C SER A 42 -21.45 -39.37 38.99
N ASN A 43 -22.48 -38.80 38.36
CA ASN A 43 -23.88 -38.97 38.75
C ASN A 43 -24.45 -40.31 38.26
N SER A 44 -23.93 -41.42 38.81
CA SER A 44 -24.44 -42.75 38.51
C SER A 44 -25.86 -42.95 39.05
N TYR A 45 -26.65 -43.78 38.36
CA TYR A 45 -27.99 -44.13 38.83
C TYR A 45 -27.98 -44.79 40.23
N ALA A 46 -26.91 -45.51 40.57
CA ALA A 46 -26.75 -46.11 41.90
C ALA A 46 -26.63 -45.03 43.00
N ASN A 47 -25.82 -43.99 42.76
CA ASN A 47 -25.69 -42.86 43.69
C ASN A 47 -27.00 -42.07 43.79
N PHE A 48 -27.68 -41.86 42.65
CA PHE A 48 -28.94 -41.12 42.61
C PHE A 48 -30.07 -41.86 43.33
N SER A 49 -30.26 -43.15 43.05
CA SER A 49 -31.32 -43.96 43.66
C SER A 49 -31.11 -44.21 45.16
N ALA A 50 -29.86 -44.25 45.63
CA ALA A 50 -29.55 -44.34 47.07
C ALA A 50 -30.07 -43.13 47.87
N CYS A 51 -30.13 -41.94 47.26
CA CYS A 51 -30.70 -40.74 47.87
C CYS A 51 -32.24 -40.76 47.91
N PHE A 52 -32.88 -41.61 47.10
CA PHE A 52 -34.33 -41.73 46.98
C PHE A 52 -34.80 -43.19 47.17
N PRO A 53 -34.59 -43.78 48.37
CA PRO A 53 -34.83 -45.20 48.60
C PRO A 53 -36.30 -45.61 48.45
N THR A 54 -37.25 -44.74 48.82
CA THR A 54 -38.68 -45.02 48.71
C THR A 54 -39.12 -45.05 47.23
N PRO A 55 -38.89 -44.02 46.40
CA PRO A 55 -39.17 -44.10 44.96
C PRO A 55 -38.42 -45.24 44.25
N ALA A 56 -37.18 -45.52 44.63
CA ALA A 56 -36.40 -46.60 44.02
C ALA A 56 -37.04 -47.98 44.22
N LYS A 57 -37.75 -48.19 45.34
CA LYS A 57 -38.44 -49.45 45.64
C LYS A 57 -39.79 -49.59 44.95
N TYR A 58 -40.58 -48.51 44.90
CA TYR A 58 -41.98 -48.58 44.44
C TYR A 58 -42.16 -48.18 42.97
N CYS A 59 -41.28 -47.32 42.43
CA CYS A 59 -41.37 -46.80 41.06
C CYS A 59 -39.99 -46.69 40.38
N PRO A 60 -39.21 -47.78 40.24
CA PRO A 60 -37.84 -47.73 39.72
C PRO A 60 -37.75 -47.21 38.28
N THR A 61 -38.69 -47.59 37.41
CA THR A 61 -38.72 -47.16 36.00
C THR A 61 -38.98 -45.66 35.85
N ALA A 62 -39.84 -45.09 36.69
CA ALA A 62 -40.10 -43.65 36.69
C ALA A 62 -38.88 -42.87 37.20
N LEU A 63 -38.21 -43.37 38.24
CA LEU A 63 -37.00 -42.75 38.80
C LEU A 63 -35.83 -42.79 37.80
N GLU A 64 -35.63 -43.90 37.10
CA GLU A 64 -34.64 -44.02 36.05
C GLU A 64 -34.92 -43.06 34.88
N GLY A 65 -36.20 -42.90 34.51
CA GLY A 65 -36.63 -41.92 33.52
C GLY A 65 -36.27 -40.49 33.92
N VAL A 66 -36.54 -40.09 35.17
CA VAL A 66 -36.19 -38.76 35.71
C VAL A 66 -34.68 -38.55 35.71
N TRP A 67 -33.90 -39.54 36.15
CA TRP A 67 -32.43 -39.44 36.15
C TRP A 67 -31.86 -39.27 34.74
N LYS A 68 -32.34 -40.06 33.76
CA LYS A 68 -31.94 -39.91 32.34
C LYS A 68 -32.30 -38.53 31.80
N GLN A 69 -33.53 -38.07 32.05
CA GLN A 69 -33.99 -36.77 31.59
C GLN A 69 -33.20 -35.62 32.22
N LEU A 70 -32.86 -35.72 33.52
CA LEU A 70 -32.03 -34.74 34.22
C LEU A 70 -30.64 -34.65 33.59
N ASN A 71 -29.96 -35.79 33.42
CA ASN A 71 -28.62 -35.83 32.86
C ASN A 71 -28.60 -35.32 31.41
N GLN A 72 -29.58 -35.73 30.59
CA GLN A 72 -29.71 -35.26 29.21
C GLN A 72 -29.92 -33.74 29.16
N ARG A 73 -30.87 -33.22 29.93
CA ARG A 73 -31.17 -31.80 29.96
C ARG A 73 -29.98 -30.97 30.45
N LEU A 74 -29.31 -31.43 31.49
CA LEU A 74 -28.10 -30.78 32.00
C LEU A 74 -27.00 -30.74 30.93
N GLU A 75 -26.78 -31.84 30.21
CA GLU A 75 -25.80 -31.91 29.12
C GLU A 75 -26.13 -30.90 28.01
N ASP A 76 -27.38 -30.89 27.57
CA ASP A 76 -27.84 -30.04 26.46
C ASP A 76 -27.82 -28.54 26.85
N GLU A 77 -28.26 -28.20 28.06
CA GLU A 77 -28.22 -26.82 28.56
C GLU A 77 -26.77 -26.34 28.73
N CYS A 78 -25.88 -27.16 29.31
CA CYS A 78 -24.47 -26.80 29.46
C CYS A 78 -23.77 -26.59 28.11
N LYS A 79 -24.01 -27.46 27.11
CA LYS A 79 -23.43 -27.29 25.77
C LYS A 79 -23.92 -26.02 25.11
N ARG A 80 -25.24 -25.78 25.13
CA ARG A 80 -25.84 -24.57 24.56
C ARG A 80 -25.29 -23.30 25.20
N ASP A 81 -25.21 -23.27 26.52
CA ASP A 81 -24.73 -22.08 27.24
C ASP A 81 -23.23 -21.87 27.00
N PHE A 82 -22.45 -22.94 26.87
CA PHE A 82 -21.04 -22.86 26.49
C PHE A 82 -20.85 -22.28 25.09
N ASP A 83 -21.60 -22.77 24.10
CA ASP A 83 -21.55 -22.26 22.72
C ASP A 83 -21.94 -20.78 22.67
N LYS A 84 -22.99 -20.40 23.40
CA LYS A 84 -23.40 -19.00 23.56
C LYS A 84 -22.28 -18.13 24.15
N ILE A 85 -21.59 -18.60 25.19
CA ILE A 85 -20.45 -17.88 25.79
C ILE A 85 -19.29 -17.74 24.79
N LEU A 86 -19.01 -18.79 24.01
CA LEU A 86 -17.97 -18.75 22.97
C LEU A 86 -18.26 -17.68 21.91
N GLU A 87 -19.52 -17.57 21.48
CA GLU A 87 -19.98 -16.58 20.52
C GLU A 87 -19.97 -15.16 21.10
N GLU A 88 -20.62 -14.93 22.24
CA GLU A 88 -20.75 -13.60 22.87
C GLU A 88 -19.40 -12.96 23.18
N ARG A 89 -18.41 -13.78 23.55
CA ARG A 89 -17.06 -13.31 23.91
C ARG A 89 -16.07 -13.44 22.76
N ALA A 90 -16.50 -13.88 21.57
CA ALA A 90 -15.67 -14.13 20.40
C ALA A 90 -14.39 -14.94 20.75
N VAL A 91 -14.54 -15.96 21.59
CA VAL A 91 -13.40 -16.68 22.21
C VAL A 91 -12.55 -17.36 21.14
N VAL A 92 -13.19 -17.97 20.14
CA VAL A 92 -12.47 -18.67 19.07
C VAL A 92 -11.57 -17.70 18.30
N ALA A 93 -12.10 -16.55 17.90
CA ALA A 93 -11.33 -15.51 17.24
C ALA A 93 -10.18 -14.98 18.11
N GLY A 94 -10.44 -14.74 19.40
CA GLY A 94 -9.42 -14.28 20.35
C GLY A 94 -8.29 -15.30 20.55
N LEU A 95 -8.61 -16.59 20.70
CA LEU A 95 -7.60 -17.66 20.83
C LEU A 95 -6.80 -17.85 19.55
N ASN A 96 -7.44 -17.72 18.38
CA ASN A 96 -6.77 -17.79 17.08
C ASN A 96 -5.79 -16.62 16.89
N GLN A 97 -6.21 -15.40 17.24
CA GLN A 97 -5.32 -14.23 17.23
C GLN A 97 -4.15 -14.42 18.19
N TRP A 98 -4.40 -15.00 19.37
CA TRP A 98 -3.34 -15.26 20.33
C TRP A 98 -2.32 -16.29 19.81
N ASP A 99 -2.76 -17.37 19.18
CA ASP A 99 -1.86 -18.33 18.55
C ASP A 99 -1.05 -17.68 17.41
N ALA A 100 -1.65 -16.78 16.62
CA ALA A 100 -0.93 -16.02 15.60
C ALA A 100 0.14 -15.09 16.20
N LEU A 101 -0.15 -14.42 17.32
CA LEU A 101 0.82 -13.56 18.03
C LEU A 101 1.97 -14.38 18.63
N ILE A 102 1.70 -15.59 19.15
CA ILE A 102 2.74 -16.49 19.65
C ILE A 102 3.67 -16.92 18.52
N GLU A 103 3.12 -17.28 17.36
CA GLU A 103 3.93 -17.67 16.20
C GLU A 103 4.77 -16.51 15.66
N ASP A 104 4.21 -15.29 15.59
CA ASP A 104 4.99 -14.11 15.20
C ASP A 104 6.11 -13.81 16.21
N ALA A 105 5.83 -13.90 17.52
CA ALA A 105 6.85 -13.74 18.56
C ALA A 105 7.97 -14.79 18.45
N ARG A 106 7.62 -16.05 18.15
CA ARG A 106 8.61 -17.11 17.89
C ARG A 106 9.48 -16.78 16.68
N ARG A 107 8.86 -16.37 15.56
CA ARG A 107 9.60 -15.96 14.35
C ARG A 107 10.54 -14.79 14.61
N ARG A 108 10.13 -13.79 15.40
CA ARG A 108 10.99 -12.65 15.77
C ARG A 108 12.17 -13.09 16.62
N ARG A 109 11.93 -13.94 17.63
CA ARG A 109 12.99 -14.51 18.46
C ARG A 109 13.99 -15.33 17.63
N ASP A 110 13.51 -16.15 16.71
CA ASP A 110 14.37 -16.99 15.88
C ASP A 110 15.19 -16.15 14.86
N ARG A 111 14.71 -14.95 14.51
CA ARG A 111 15.43 -13.96 13.67
C ARG A 111 16.37 -13.06 14.47
N SER A 112 16.12 -12.84 15.77
CA SER A 112 16.96 -11.99 16.61
C SER A 112 18.24 -12.73 16.99
N THR A 113 19.37 -12.35 16.41
CA THR A 113 20.69 -12.88 16.77
C THR A 113 21.23 -12.14 17.99
N GLY A 114 20.84 -12.56 19.20
CA GLY A 114 21.49 -12.18 20.45
C GLY A 114 21.08 -10.85 21.08
N GLU A 115 20.03 -10.20 20.58
CA GLU A 115 19.48 -9.01 21.24
C GLU A 115 18.74 -9.42 22.53
N PRO A 116 18.98 -8.73 23.67
CA PRO A 116 18.30 -9.05 24.91
C PRO A 116 16.78 -8.89 24.75
N PRO A 117 15.97 -9.73 25.44
CA PRO A 117 14.52 -9.62 25.35
C PRO A 117 14.07 -8.21 25.77
N GLY A 118 13.26 -7.58 24.92
CA GLY A 118 12.71 -6.25 25.19
C GLY A 118 11.91 -6.21 26.48
N ARG A 119 11.81 -5.01 27.09
CA ARG A 119 10.97 -4.80 28.28
C ARG A 119 9.51 -5.11 27.99
N PRO A 120 8.79 -5.77 28.91
CA PRO A 120 7.39 -6.07 28.71
C PRO A 120 6.53 -4.80 28.71
N MET A 121 5.45 -4.79 27.93
CA MET A 121 4.63 -3.58 27.73
C MET A 121 4.11 -2.93 29.02
N HIS A 122 3.86 -3.72 30.07
CA HIS A 122 3.34 -3.23 31.34
C HIS A 122 4.38 -2.47 32.19
N SER A 123 5.67 -2.56 31.85
CA SER A 123 6.72 -1.80 32.52
C SER A 123 7.06 -0.49 31.81
N LEU A 124 6.44 -0.21 30.65
CA LEU A 124 6.64 1.02 29.90
C LEU A 124 5.75 2.14 30.45
N GLY A 125 6.28 3.36 30.49
CA GLY A 125 5.53 4.54 30.91
C GLY A 125 4.47 4.96 29.89
N ALA A 126 3.47 5.75 30.32
CA ALA A 126 2.42 6.24 29.42
C ALA A 126 2.96 7.04 28.23
N ASP A 127 3.97 7.88 28.46
CA ASP A 127 4.61 8.68 27.41
C ASP A 127 5.38 7.81 26.40
N GLU A 128 6.07 6.77 26.89
CA GLU A 128 6.78 5.80 26.05
C GLU A 128 5.80 5.00 25.17
N LEU A 129 4.64 4.60 25.72
CA LEU A 129 3.58 3.95 24.94
C LEU A 129 2.99 4.87 23.89
N TYR A 130 2.77 6.14 24.24
CA TYR A 130 2.22 7.14 23.34
C TYR A 130 3.17 7.43 22.17
N THR A 131 4.44 7.69 22.47
CA THR A 131 5.47 7.93 21.46
C THR A 131 5.72 6.71 20.58
N ALA A 132 5.80 5.50 21.16
CA ALA A 132 5.95 4.26 20.40
C ALA A 132 4.78 4.03 19.42
N ARG A 133 3.55 4.39 19.81
CA ARG A 133 2.38 4.30 18.94
C ARG A 133 2.38 5.37 17.84
N LEU A 134 2.83 6.59 18.12
CA LEU A 134 2.85 7.68 17.15
C LEU A 134 3.99 7.57 16.13
N THR A 135 5.14 7.04 16.55
CA THR A 135 6.35 6.92 15.73
C THR A 135 6.10 6.32 14.35
N PRO A 136 5.41 5.18 14.17
CA PRO A 136 5.17 4.62 12.84
C PRO A 136 4.30 5.53 11.95
N PHE A 137 3.31 6.22 12.51
CA PHE A 137 2.49 7.17 11.73
C PHE A 137 3.29 8.38 11.29
N LEU A 138 4.13 8.92 12.18
CA LEU A 138 5.01 10.04 11.87
C LEU A 138 6.08 9.65 10.84
N GLN A 139 6.65 8.45 10.95
CA GLN A 139 7.57 7.90 9.96
C GLN A 139 6.91 7.76 8.59
N GLN A 140 5.69 7.21 8.53
CA GLN A 140 4.94 7.12 7.28
C GLN A 140 4.70 8.49 6.66
N ALA A 141 4.20 9.46 7.45
CA ALA A 141 3.96 10.82 6.98
C ALA A 141 5.26 11.51 6.52
N HIS A 142 6.37 11.29 7.22
CA HIS A 142 7.69 11.80 6.85
C HIS A 142 8.12 11.27 5.48
N THR A 143 8.06 9.94 5.29
CA THR A 143 8.44 9.33 4.00
C THR A 143 7.56 9.79 2.85
N GLU A 144 6.27 10.04 3.09
CA GLU A 144 5.37 10.59 2.09
C GLU A 144 5.73 12.03 1.70
N LEU A 145 6.01 12.89 2.69
CA LEU A 145 6.40 14.27 2.47
C LEU A 145 7.76 14.39 1.78
N GLU A 146 8.74 13.55 2.16
CA GLU A 146 10.03 13.47 1.46
C GLU A 146 9.86 13.04 0.00
N GLY A 147 8.96 12.09 -0.27
CA GLY A 147 8.61 11.69 -1.62
C GLY A 147 8.08 12.85 -2.46
N LYS A 148 7.12 13.62 -1.91
CA LYS A 148 6.54 14.81 -2.57
C LYS A 148 7.57 15.92 -2.77
N LEU A 149 8.42 16.17 -1.77
CA LEU A 149 9.48 17.17 -1.86
C LEU A 149 10.48 16.80 -2.97
N GLY A 150 10.89 15.53 -3.02
CA GLY A 150 11.80 15.04 -4.06
C GLY A 150 11.19 15.08 -5.46
N GLU A 151 9.88 14.87 -5.60
CA GLU A 151 9.16 15.04 -6.86
C GLU A 151 9.14 16.51 -7.30
N SER A 152 8.77 17.42 -6.40
CA SER A 152 8.75 18.87 -6.69
C SER A 152 10.14 19.41 -7.04
N GLN A 153 11.20 18.96 -6.34
CA GLN A 153 12.58 19.34 -6.65
C GLN A 153 12.99 18.88 -8.06
N ARG A 154 12.67 17.64 -8.43
CA ARG A 154 12.91 17.12 -9.79
C ARG A 154 12.15 17.91 -10.86
N GLU A 155 10.91 18.29 -10.58
CA GLU A 155 10.12 19.12 -11.48
C GLU A 155 10.73 20.52 -11.65
N ASN A 156 11.15 21.14 -10.55
CA ASN A 156 11.81 22.45 -10.57
C ASN A 156 13.13 22.41 -11.36
N GLU A 157 13.95 21.39 -11.17
CA GLU A 157 15.19 21.20 -11.94
C GLU A 157 14.90 21.08 -13.45
N ARG A 158 13.85 20.34 -13.83
CA ARG A 158 13.42 20.23 -15.22
C ARG A 158 12.91 21.55 -15.79
N MET A 159 12.18 22.34 -15.00
CA MET A 159 11.70 23.65 -15.43
C MET A 159 12.85 24.63 -15.62
N VAL A 160 13.81 24.67 -14.69
CA VAL A 160 15.01 25.52 -14.78
C VAL A 160 15.85 25.17 -16.00
N SER A 161 16.07 23.88 -16.27
CA SER A 161 16.82 23.47 -17.46
C SER A 161 16.10 23.84 -18.76
N THR A 162 14.76 23.75 -18.79
CA THR A 162 13.96 24.20 -19.93
C THR A 162 14.08 25.71 -20.15
N ILE A 163 14.02 26.50 -19.06
CA ILE A 163 14.16 27.96 -19.12
C ILE A 163 15.55 28.35 -19.65
N GLN A 164 16.61 27.69 -19.18
CA GLN A 164 17.98 27.95 -19.65
C GLN A 164 18.13 27.63 -21.13
N GLN A 165 17.57 26.52 -21.61
CA GLN A 165 17.56 26.18 -23.03
C GLN A 165 16.81 27.25 -23.85
N GLN A 166 15.63 27.67 -23.39
CA GLN A 166 14.84 28.71 -24.04
C GLN A 166 15.57 30.06 -24.10
N GLN A 167 16.27 30.44 -23.03
CA GLN A 167 17.08 31.66 -23.02
C GLN A 167 18.20 31.60 -24.07
N HIS A 168 18.91 30.47 -24.15
CA HIS A 168 19.94 30.28 -25.16
C HIS A 168 19.38 30.31 -26.60
N ASP A 169 18.22 29.69 -26.82
CA ASP A 169 17.55 29.70 -28.12
C ASP A 169 17.13 31.12 -28.52
N ILE A 170 16.64 31.93 -27.56
CA ILE A 170 16.28 33.34 -27.79
C ILE A 170 17.52 34.16 -28.14
N GLU A 171 18.63 34.01 -27.42
CA GLU A 171 19.89 34.71 -27.73
C GLU A 171 20.40 34.32 -29.13
N SER A 172 20.31 33.04 -29.49
CA SER A 172 20.64 32.57 -30.84
C SER A 172 19.72 33.16 -31.92
N LEU A 173 18.42 33.27 -31.65
CA LEU A 173 17.46 33.89 -32.57
C LEU A 173 17.70 35.39 -32.72
N MET A 174 17.97 36.11 -31.61
CA MET A 174 18.28 37.54 -31.65
C MET A 174 19.56 37.81 -32.43
N SER A 175 20.64 37.07 -32.19
CA SER A 175 21.88 37.23 -32.96
C SER A 175 21.69 36.96 -34.47
N LYS A 176 20.84 35.99 -34.84
CA LYS A 176 20.48 35.76 -36.26
C LYS A 176 19.71 36.93 -36.85
N ILE A 177 18.78 37.52 -36.11
CA ILE A 177 18.02 38.70 -36.56
C ILE A 177 18.97 39.89 -36.73
N GLU A 178 19.86 40.14 -35.77
CA GLU A 178 20.88 41.20 -35.87
C GLU A 178 21.77 41.03 -37.09
N ALA A 179 22.20 39.78 -37.40
CA ALA A 179 22.96 39.50 -38.61
C ALA A 179 22.15 39.80 -39.88
N VAL A 180 20.88 39.38 -39.95
CA VAL A 180 20.01 39.65 -41.10
C VAL A 180 19.75 41.14 -41.28
N VAL A 181 19.55 41.89 -40.19
CA VAL A 181 19.39 43.36 -40.23
C VAL A 181 20.67 44.00 -40.76
N LYS A 182 21.84 43.58 -40.30
CA LYS A 182 23.12 44.08 -40.79
C LYS A 182 23.35 43.74 -42.27
N ASP A 183 22.95 42.56 -42.73
CA ASP A 183 23.02 42.17 -44.14
C ASP A 183 22.08 43.03 -45.01
N LEU A 184 20.89 43.37 -44.50
CA LEU A 184 19.94 44.28 -45.14
C LEU A 184 20.49 45.72 -45.20
N GLU A 185 21.04 46.23 -44.10
CA GLU A 185 21.70 47.53 -44.05
C GLU A 185 22.87 47.59 -45.06
N GLY A 186 23.73 46.58 -45.09
CA GLY A 186 24.81 46.48 -46.07
C GLY A 186 24.31 46.37 -47.52
N SER A 187 23.18 45.69 -47.76
CA SER A 187 22.55 45.62 -49.08
C SER A 187 22.00 46.98 -49.52
N VAL A 188 21.37 47.74 -48.61
CA VAL A 188 20.88 49.10 -48.87
C VAL A 188 22.05 50.05 -49.14
N GLU A 189 23.12 49.99 -48.36
CA GLU A 189 24.34 50.78 -48.60
C GLU A 189 24.95 50.48 -49.98
N ALA A 190 25.03 49.21 -50.37
CA ALA A 190 25.51 48.81 -51.69
C ALA A 190 24.61 49.31 -52.83
N MET A 191 23.29 49.32 -52.64
CA MET A 191 22.36 49.91 -53.60
C MET A 191 22.55 51.43 -53.73
N THR A 192 22.68 52.15 -52.62
CA THR A 192 22.92 53.60 -52.66
C THR A 192 24.28 53.96 -53.26
N ALA A 193 25.32 53.18 -52.97
CA ALA A 193 26.64 53.36 -53.58
C ALA A 193 26.63 53.00 -55.08
N GLY A 194 25.81 52.03 -55.48
CA GLY A 194 25.54 51.70 -56.88
C GLY A 194 24.82 52.82 -57.62
N ASP A 195 23.81 53.43 -57.02
CA ASP A 195 23.11 54.61 -57.56
C ASP A 195 24.03 55.83 -57.65
N GLU A 196 24.90 56.06 -56.66
CA GLU A 196 25.90 57.13 -56.70
C GLU A 196 26.98 56.88 -57.77
N ASN A 197 27.49 55.64 -57.89
CA ASN A 197 28.47 55.28 -58.92
C ASN A 197 27.86 55.33 -60.33
N THR A 198 26.61 54.91 -60.51
CA THR A 198 25.93 55.01 -61.81
C THR A 198 25.61 56.47 -62.14
N ALA A 199 25.18 57.28 -61.17
CA ALA A 199 25.01 58.72 -61.36
C ALA A 199 26.34 59.44 -61.69
N GLN A 200 27.44 59.04 -61.06
CA GLN A 200 28.77 59.56 -61.36
C GLN A 200 29.28 59.11 -62.73
N ALA A 201 29.07 57.84 -63.11
CA ALA A 201 29.40 57.32 -64.44
C ALA A 201 28.60 58.02 -65.55
N LEU A 202 27.29 58.20 -65.35
CA LEU A 202 26.45 58.96 -66.28
C LEU A 202 26.90 60.42 -66.39
N LYS A 203 27.39 61.02 -65.30
CA LYS A 203 27.92 62.39 -65.30
C LYS A 203 29.25 62.50 -66.05
N THR A 204 30.13 61.50 -65.93
CA THR A 204 31.38 61.45 -66.70
C THR A 204 31.12 61.22 -68.19
N ASP A 205 30.16 60.35 -68.52
CA ASP A 205 29.77 60.09 -69.92
C ASP A 205 29.14 61.34 -70.55
N LEU A 206 28.29 62.06 -69.82
CA LEU A 206 27.72 63.34 -70.26
C LEU A 206 28.82 64.37 -70.55
N TRP A 207 29.83 64.45 -69.69
CA TRP A 207 30.96 65.37 -69.87
C TRP A 207 31.83 65.00 -71.09
N ALA A 208 32.04 63.71 -71.33
CA ALA A 208 32.75 63.24 -72.52
C ALA A 208 31.98 63.58 -73.81
N ILE A 209 30.66 63.40 -73.82
CA ILE A 209 29.80 63.77 -74.95
C ILE A 209 29.83 65.29 -75.18
N GLU A 210 29.79 66.11 -74.11
CA GLU A 210 29.93 67.56 -74.24
C GLU A 210 31.28 67.97 -74.87
N GLN A 211 32.38 67.28 -74.53
CA GLN A 211 33.67 67.52 -75.17
C GLN A 211 33.70 67.12 -76.64
N GLU A 212 33.08 66.00 -77.03
CA GLU A 212 32.99 65.58 -78.43
C GLU A 212 32.12 66.54 -79.25
N VAL A 213 31.01 67.04 -78.69
CA VAL A 213 30.16 68.07 -79.31
C VAL A 213 30.89 69.40 -79.44
N ALA A 214 31.72 69.78 -78.47
CA ALA A 214 32.56 70.97 -78.55
C ALA A 214 33.65 70.83 -79.63
N ALA A 215 34.26 69.65 -79.77
CA ALA A 215 35.26 69.38 -80.79
C ALA A 215 34.66 69.36 -82.21
N THR A 216 33.46 68.81 -82.40
CA THR A 216 32.77 68.79 -83.70
C THR A 216 32.22 70.15 -84.13
N LYS A 217 32.01 71.10 -83.20
CA LYS A 217 31.68 72.49 -83.52
C LYS A 217 32.88 73.37 -83.90
N ALA A 218 34.10 72.87 -83.73
CA ALA A 218 35.34 73.59 -84.02
C ALA A 218 35.96 73.25 -85.39
N GLN A 219 35.22 72.55 -86.26
CA GLN A 219 35.65 72.11 -87.58
C GLN A 219 34.71 72.60 -88.68
#